data_AF-A0A7X7HEL2-F1
#
_entry.id   AF-A0A7X7HEL2-F1
#
_cell.length_a   1.000
_cell.length_b   1.000
_cell.length_c   1.000
_cell.angle_alpha   90.00
_cell.angle_beta   90.00
_cell.angle_gamma   90.00
#
_symmetry.space_group_name_H-M   'P 1'
#
loop_
_entity.id
_entity.type
_entity.pdbx_description
1 polymer ?
#
loop_
_entity_poly.entity_id
_entity_poly.type
_entity_poly.pdbx_seq_one_letter_code
_entity_poly.pdbx_strand_id
1 'polypeptide(L)' 'MKRVTVSVVRANFDALLAELESSRDPVTITDHGRPVAVLSAATPSARAECPIAD' A
#
# COMPACT_ATOMS: atom_id res chain seq x y z
N MET A 1 -4.03 -0.23 12.23
CA MET A 1 -4.35 0.76 11.17
C MET A 1 -3.73 2.12 11.49
N LYS A 2 -2.63 2.45 10.83
CA LYS A 2 -1.86 3.69 11.02
C LYS A 2 -2.41 4.80 10.11
N ARG A 3 -2.38 6.06 10.56
CA ARG A 3 -2.75 7.24 9.75
C ARG A 3 -1.54 8.14 9.55
N VAL A 4 -1.32 8.58 8.32
CA VAL A 4 -0.23 9.48 7.94
C VAL A 4 -0.76 10.59 7.03
N THR A 5 -0.07 11.72 6.96
CA THR A 5 -0.44 12.80 6.04
C THR A 5 0.23 12.61 4.69
N VAL A 6 -0.35 13.18 3.63
CA VAL A 6 0.23 13.14 2.28
C VAL A 6 1.67 13.68 2.25
N SER A 7 1.99 14.67 3.09
CA SER A 7 3.34 15.24 3.20
C SER A 7 4.34 14.24 3.78
N VAL A 8 3.94 13.49 4.82
CA VAL A 8 4.79 12.44 5.41
C VAL A 8 5.04 11.31 4.41
N VAL A 9 3.99 10.93 3.66
CA VAL A 9 4.10 9.91 2.61
C VAL A 9 5.09 10.32 1.54
N ARG A 10 5.02 11.56 1.05
CA ARG A 10 5.97 12.07 0.03
C ARG A 10 7.41 12.11 0.53
N ALA A 11 7.62 12.45 1.80
CA ALA A 11 8.95 12.58 2.37
C ALA A 11 9.59 11.24 2.74
N ASN A 12 8.80 10.20 3.05
CA ASN A 12 9.29 8.94 3.63
C ASN A 12 8.71 7.71 2.93
N PHE A 13 8.44 7.80 1.63
CA PHE A 13 7.71 6.75 0.90
C PHE A 13 8.40 5.39 0.99
N ASP A 14 9.70 5.32 0.73
CA ASP A 14 10.47 4.06 0.75
C ASP A 14 10.47 3.39 2.13
N ALA A 15 10.62 4.19 3.20
CA ALA A 15 10.57 3.66 4.56
C ALA A 15 9.18 3.12 4.92
N LEU A 16 8.13 3.79 4.46
CA LEU A 16 6.75 3.31 4.64
C LEU A 16 6.49 2.03 3.84
N LEU A 17 7.09 1.88 2.66
CA LEU A 17 6.98 0.64 1.87
C LEU A 17 7.65 -0.53 2.61
N ALA A 18 8.86 -0.35 3.14
CA ALA A 18 9.55 -1.37 3.92
C ALA A 18 8.75 -1.78 5.17
N GLU A 19 8.13 -0.82 5.86
CA GLU A 19 7.23 -1.09 7.00
C GLU A 19 5.99 -1.90 6.55
N LEU A 20 5.38 -1.54 5.42
CA LEU A 20 4.23 -2.24 4.86
C LEU A 20 4.57 -3.67 4.44
N GLU A 21 5.74 -3.91 3.86
CA GLU A 21 6.17 -5.26 3.49
C GLU A 21 6.40 -6.14 4.72
N SER A 22 6.97 -5.57 5.79
CA SER A 22 7.25 -6.30 7.02
C SER A 22 5.99 -6.54 7.87
N SER A 23 5.17 -5.51 8.08
CA SER A 23 3.99 -5.57 8.96
C SER A 23 2.74 -6.07 8.24
N ARG A 24 2.61 -5.82 6.93
CA ARG A 24 1.38 -6.00 6.12
C ARG A 24 0.16 -5.21 6.62
N ASP A 25 0.32 -4.34 7.61
CA ASP A 25 -0.75 -3.50 8.15
C ASP A 25 -1.05 -2.31 7.22
N PRO A 26 -2.29 -2.10 6.78
CA PRO A 26 -2.63 -0.98 5.91
C PRO A 26 -2.46 0.38 6.60
N VAL A 27 -1.99 1.35 5.81
CA VAL A 27 -1.77 2.74 6.22
C VAL A 27 -2.79 3.64 5.51
N THR A 28 -3.53 4.44 6.26
CA THR A 28 -4.44 5.45 5.71
C THR A 28 -3.72 6.77 5.52
N ILE A 29 -3.80 7.29 4.31
CA ILE A 29 -3.27 8.59 3.95
C ILE A 29 -4.38 9.62 4.13
N THR A 30 -4.03 10.70 4.81
CA THR A 30 -4.91 11.83 5.09
C THR A 30 -4.39 13.09 4.43
N ASP A 31 -5.31 13.94 3.99
CA ASP A 31 -5.05 15.26 3.47
C ASP A 31 -6.00 16.25 4.14
N HIS A 32 -5.45 17.32 4.72
CA HIS A 32 -6.21 18.29 5.54
C HIS A 32 -7.17 17.64 6.57
N GLY A 33 -6.74 16.54 7.20
CA GLY A 33 -7.52 15.80 8.20
C GLY A 33 -8.58 14.84 7.65
N ARG A 34 -8.71 14.73 6.32
CA ARG A 34 -9.65 13.82 5.65
C ARG A 34 -8.92 12.60 5.09
N PRO A 35 -9.45 11.38 5.25
CA PRO A 35 -8.87 10.20 4.60
C PRO A 35 -9.06 10.30 3.08
N VAL A 36 -7.98 10.12 2.33
CA VAL A 36 -7.98 10.25 0.86
C VAL A 36 -7.50 8.99 0.14
N ALA A 37 -6.70 8.15 0.80
CA ALA A 37 -6.21 6.91 0.22
C ALA A 37 -5.83 5.90 1.30
N VAL A 38 -5.71 4.64 0.91
CA VAL A 38 -5.14 3.56 1.72
C VAL A 38 -3.98 2.94 0.94
N LEU A 39 -2.83 2.82 1.60
CA LEU A 39 -1.67 2.11 1.11
C LEU A 39 -1.61 0.74 1.79
N SER A 40 -1.38 -0.31 1.02
CA SER A 40 -1.35 -1.69 1.51
C SER A 40 -0.28 -2.48 0.78
N ALA A 41 0.29 -3.47 1.46
CA ALA A 41 1.26 -4.37 0.84
C ALA A 41 0.64 -5.06 -0.38
N ALA A 42 1.36 -5.05 -1.50
CA ALA A 42 0.92 -5.75 -2.70
C ALA A 42 0.89 -7.26 -2.42
N THR A 43 -0.21 -7.91 -2.78
CA THR A 43 -0.27 -9.38 -2.82
C THR A 43 0.18 -9.80 -4.22
N PRO A 44 1.30 -10.54 -4.35
CA PRO A 44 1.72 -11.03 -5.65
C PRO A 44 0.65 -11.98 -6.17
N SER A 45 -0.09 -11.54 -7.19
CA SER A 45 -0.98 -12.43 -7.94
C SER A 45 -0.14 -13.08 -9.02
N ALA A 46 -0.04 -14.41 -8.99
CA ALA A 46 0.31 -15.12 -10.20
C ALA A 46 -0.72 -14.72 -11.27
N ARG A 47 -0.26 -14.21 -12.41
CA ARG A 47 -1.14 -14.05 -13.56
C ARG A 47 -1.61 -15.46 -13.91
N ALA A 48 -2.92 -15.71 -13.82
CA ALA A 48 -3.47 -16.97 -14.32
C ALA A 48 -3.14 -17.05 -15.81
N GLU A 49 -2.16 -17.88 -16.13
CA GLU A 49 -1.97 -18.37 -17.48
C GLU A 49 -3.30 -18.97 -17.94
N CYS A 50 -3.89 -18.41 -19.01
CA CYS A 50 -5.07 -19.02 -19.62
C CYS A 50 -4.69 -20.47 -19.95
N PRO A 51 -5.41 -21.49 -19.44
CA PRO A 51 -5.16 -22.84 -19.88
C PRO A 51 -5.47 -22.87 -21.38
N ILE A 52 -4.45 -23.13 -22.19
CA ILE A 52 -4.63 -23.46 -23.60
C ILE A 52 -5.39 -24.78 -23.58
N ALA A 53 -6.67 -24.76 -23.92
CA ALA A 53 -7.42 -25.98 -24.15
C ALA A 53 -6.86 -26.63 -25.42
N ASP A 54 -6.42 -27.89 -25.28
CA ASP A 54 -6.02 -28.79 -26.38
C ASP A 54 -7.20 -29.08 -27.31
#